data_AF-A0A382WJA1-F1
#
_entry.id   AF-A0A382WJA1-F1
#
_cell.length_a   1.000
_cell.length_b   1.000
_cell.length_c   1.000
_cell.angle_alpha   90.00
_cell.angle_beta   90.00
_cell.angle_gamma   90.00
#
_symmetry.space_group_name_H-M   'P 1'
#
loop_
_entity.id
_entity.type
_entity.pdbx_description
1 polymer ?
#
loop_
_entity_poly.entity_id
_entity_poly.type
_entity_poly.pdbx_seq_one_letter_code
_entity_poly.pdbx_strand_id
1 'polypeptide(L)'
;MIIVGCGGSGGKVVQLLRRELELQLERKNWKEGIPKAWQLVYVDPPSTQEQGIPGVPTVPLRDYISVSGGFDLYGDVITSLFNSYAGMEDRFSGWLPEKEGVTVPLTDGAGQMRAVGRATAFSSMGHLGQRLQAAYEATVANSAELAQLYN
;
A
#
# COMPACT_ATOMS: atom_id res chain seq x y z
N MET A 1 -5.52 -10.71 11.19
CA MET A 1 -4.10 -10.49 10.80
C MET A 1 -4.08 -9.49 9.66
N ILE A 2 -3.16 -8.54 9.69
CA ILE A 2 -2.93 -7.61 8.57
C ILE A 2 -1.52 -7.81 8.02
N ILE A 3 -1.41 -7.88 6.69
CA ILE A 3 -0.14 -7.92 5.95
C ILE A 3 -0.11 -6.71 5.02
N VAL A 4 0.97 -5.94 5.09
CA VAL A 4 1.16 -4.74 4.26
C VAL A 4 2.37 -4.93 3.37
N GLY A 5 2.14 -4.98 2.06
CA GLY A 5 3.19 -4.95 1.04
C GLY A 5 3.49 -3.50 0.66
N CYS A 6 4.74 -3.07 0.83
CA CYS A 6 5.18 -1.73 0.47
C CYS A 6 6.06 -1.78 -0.79
N GLY A 7 5.78 -0.94 -1.78
CA GLY A 7 6.55 -0.92 -3.02
C GLY A 7 6.19 -2.07 -3.98
N GLY A 8 6.67 -1.99 -5.22
CA GLY A 8 6.48 -3.03 -6.24
C GLY A 8 6.77 -4.46 -5.77
N SER A 9 7.91 -4.71 -5.11
CA SER A 9 8.24 -6.05 -4.60
C SER A 9 7.33 -6.50 -3.46
N GLY A 10 6.97 -5.61 -2.53
CA GLY A 10 6.04 -5.93 -1.45
C GLY A 10 4.62 -6.22 -1.98
N GLY A 11 4.18 -5.47 -2.98
CA GLY A 11 2.93 -5.72 -3.69
C GLY A 11 2.90 -7.08 -4.38
N LYS A 12 3.98 -7.47 -5.05
CA LYS A 12 4.14 -8.80 -5.65
C LYS A 12 4.01 -9.93 -4.62
N VAL A 13 4.60 -9.77 -3.44
CA VAL A 13 4.43 -10.72 -2.32
C VAL A 13 2.97 -10.79 -1.87
N VAL A 14 2.31 -9.64 -1.72
CA VAL A 14 0.88 -9.59 -1.35
C VAL A 14 -0.01 -10.26 -2.39
N GLN A 15 0.23 -10.04 -3.68
CA GLN A 15 -0.51 -10.71 -4.77
C GLN A 15 -0.36 -12.23 -4.71
N LEU A 16 0.87 -12.74 -4.52
CA LEU A 16 1.12 -14.17 -4.40
C LEU A 16 0.49 -14.77 -3.15
N LEU A 17 0.62 -14.11 -1.99
CA LEU A 17 0.01 -14.55 -0.74
C LEU A 17 -1.52 -14.61 -0.87
N ARG A 18 -2.12 -13.60 -1.49
CA ARG A 18 -3.55 -13.58 -1.77
C ARG A 18 -3.97 -14.77 -2.61
N ARG A 19 -3.23 -15.04 -3.70
CA ARG A 19 -3.54 -16.15 -4.61
C ARG A 19 -3.42 -17.50 -3.93
N GLU A 20 -2.36 -17.73 -3.17
CA GLU A 20 -2.18 -18.98 -2.42
C GLU A 20 -3.29 -19.15 -1.38
N LEU A 21 -3.67 -18.07 -0.69
CA LEU A 21 -4.75 -18.09 0.29
C LEU A 21 -6.09 -18.47 -0.33
N GLU A 22 -6.44 -17.88 -1.47
CA GLU A 22 -7.64 -18.22 -2.24
C GLU A 22 -7.64 -19.71 -2.62
N LEU A 23 -6.53 -20.23 -3.12
CA LEU A 23 -6.39 -21.65 -3.48
C LEU A 23 -6.56 -22.59 -2.26
N GLN A 24 -5.99 -22.23 -1.12
CA GLN A 24 -6.11 -23.03 0.11
C GLN A 24 -7.54 -23.01 0.65
N LEU A 25 -8.23 -21.87 0.58
CA LEU A 25 -9.64 -21.74 0.95
C LEU A 25 -10.53 -22.57 0.02
N GLU A 26 -10.30 -22.52 -1.30
CA GLU A 26 -11.02 -23.32 -2.28
C GLU A 26 -10.88 -24.83 -2.01
N ARG A 27 -9.67 -25.30 -1.66
CA ARG A 27 -9.41 -26.70 -1.27
C ARG A 27 -10.19 -27.15 -0.04
N LYS A 28 -10.51 -26.21 0.86
CA LYS A 28 -11.37 -26.44 2.02
C LYS A 28 -12.86 -26.29 1.72
N ASN A 29 -13.26 -26.16 0.45
CA ASN A 29 -14.62 -25.85 0.02
C ASN A 29 -15.16 -24.51 0.57
N TRP A 30 -14.29 -23.60 0.98
CA TRP A 30 -14.69 -22.26 1.38
C TRP A 30 -14.98 -21.39 0.15
N LYS A 31 -16.18 -20.81 0.06
CA LYS A 31 -16.66 -20.06 -1.12
C LYS A 31 -16.91 -18.57 -0.87
N GLU A 32 -16.75 -18.08 0.36
CA GLU A 32 -17.00 -16.69 0.75
C GLU A 32 -15.85 -15.74 0.40
N GLY A 33 -14.80 -16.23 -0.27
CA GLY A 33 -13.57 -15.49 -0.55
C GLY A 33 -12.65 -15.39 0.66
N ILE A 34 -11.68 -14.49 0.64
CA ILE A 34 -10.76 -14.30 1.77
C ILE A 34 -11.54 -13.72 2.98
N PRO A 35 -11.51 -14.37 4.16
CA PRO A 35 -12.09 -13.86 5.39
C PRO A 35 -11.67 -12.42 5.69
N LYS A 36 -12.60 -11.58 6.13
CA LYS A 36 -12.34 -10.18 6.49
C LYS A 36 -11.45 -10.05 7.72
N ALA A 37 -11.33 -11.11 8.52
CA ALA A 37 -10.32 -11.20 9.57
C ALA A 37 -8.87 -11.14 9.05
N TRP A 38 -8.66 -11.35 7.74
CA TRP A 38 -7.38 -11.21 7.06
C TRP A 38 -7.41 -10.04 6.09
N GLN A 39 -6.44 -9.15 6.25
CA GLN A 39 -6.29 -7.97 5.42
C GLN A 39 -4.94 -8.04 4.72
N LEU A 40 -4.96 -7.99 3.39
CA LEU A 40 -3.75 -7.95 2.58
C LEU A 40 -3.76 -6.64 1.81
N VAL A 41 -2.90 -5.71 2.22
CA VAL A 41 -2.89 -4.32 1.74
C VAL A 41 -1.63 -4.08 0.92
N TYR A 42 -1.77 -3.45 -0.24
CA TYR A 42 -0.66 -3.04 -1.09
C TYR A 42 -0.54 -1.50 -1.10
N VAL A 43 0.60 -0.98 -0.65
CA VAL A 43 0.94 0.45 -0.61
C VAL A 43 2.07 0.75 -1.60
N ASP A 44 1.86 1.70 -2.51
CA ASP A 44 2.87 2.11 -3.50
C ASP A 44 2.64 3.56 -3.98
N PRO A 45 3.64 4.30 -4.48
CA PRO A 45 3.40 5.64 -5.03
C PRO A 45 2.49 5.68 -6.26
N PRO A 46 2.60 4.80 -7.28
CA PRO A 46 1.80 4.91 -8.50
C PRO A 46 0.30 5.01 -8.23
N SER A 47 -0.43 5.70 -9.09
CA SER A 47 -1.89 5.81 -8.98
C SER A 47 -2.60 4.47 -9.21
N THR A 48 -1.98 3.59 -9.99
CA THR A 48 -2.45 2.24 -10.27
C THR A 48 -1.34 1.22 -10.01
N GLN A 49 -1.73 0.03 -9.55
CA GLN A 49 -0.79 -1.05 -9.30
C GLN A 49 -0.23 -1.65 -10.59
N GLU A 50 1.03 -2.09 -10.55
CA GLU A 50 1.66 -2.87 -11.61
C GLU A 50 0.94 -4.22 -11.83
N GLN A 51 0.70 -4.61 -13.08
CA GLN A 51 0.27 -5.96 -13.47
C GLN A 51 1.47 -6.92 -13.44
N GLY A 52 2.06 -7.10 -12.26
CA GLY A 52 3.45 -7.53 -12.13
C GLY A 52 3.71 -9.04 -12.23
N ILE A 53 2.70 -9.91 -12.21
CA ILE A 53 2.91 -11.36 -12.13
C ILE A 53 2.03 -12.10 -13.16
N PRO A 54 2.62 -12.74 -14.19
CA PRO A 54 1.87 -13.52 -15.15
C PRO A 54 1.01 -14.60 -14.49
N GLY A 55 -0.28 -14.61 -14.80
CA GLY A 55 -1.24 -15.60 -14.29
C GLY A 55 -1.70 -15.38 -12.84
N VAL A 56 -1.27 -14.30 -12.18
CA VAL A 56 -1.74 -13.91 -10.85
C VAL A 56 -2.52 -12.61 -10.95
N PRO A 57 -3.80 -12.58 -10.53
CA PRO A 57 -4.59 -11.35 -10.53
C PRO A 57 -3.96 -10.27 -9.64
N THR A 58 -4.14 -9.02 -10.06
CA THR A 58 -3.87 -7.85 -9.23
C THR A 58 -4.74 -7.84 -7.97
N VAL A 59 -4.33 -7.11 -6.93
CA VAL A 59 -5.18 -6.97 -5.74
C VAL A 59 -6.42 -6.15 -6.08
N PRO A 60 -7.57 -6.37 -5.43
CA PRO A 60 -8.72 -5.48 -5.55
C PRO A 60 -8.34 -4.03 -5.26
N LEU A 61 -8.97 -3.06 -5.95
CA LEU A 61 -8.68 -1.63 -5.75
C LEU A 61 -8.85 -1.19 -4.28
N ARG A 62 -9.82 -1.76 -3.57
CA ARG A 62 -10.04 -1.53 -2.13
C ARG A 62 -8.88 -1.96 -1.23
N ASP A 63 -8.00 -2.82 -1.74
CA ASP A 63 -6.83 -3.37 -1.04
C ASP A 63 -5.53 -2.66 -1.49
N TYR A 64 -5.61 -1.76 -2.48
CA TYR A 64 -4.51 -0.92 -2.96
C TYR A 64 -4.60 0.50 -2.37
N ILE A 65 -3.46 1.06 -1.97
CA ILE A 65 -3.32 2.42 -1.45
C ILE A 65 -2.20 3.11 -2.22
N SER A 66 -2.58 4.05 -3.09
CA SER A 66 -1.61 4.97 -3.68
C SER A 66 -1.21 6.02 -2.65
N VAL A 67 0.09 6.31 -2.56
CA VAL A 67 0.62 7.35 -1.67
C VAL A 67 1.18 8.56 -2.41
N SER A 68 1.09 8.65 -3.74
CA SER A 68 1.52 9.88 -4.45
C SER A 68 0.62 11.08 -4.21
N GLY A 69 -0.53 10.92 -3.54
CA GLY A 69 -1.50 12.01 -3.39
C GLY A 69 -2.16 12.45 -4.70
N GLY A 70 -2.06 11.64 -5.76
CA GLY A 70 -2.52 11.99 -7.10
C GLY A 70 -1.52 12.79 -7.93
N PHE A 71 -0.30 13.00 -7.42
CA PHE A 71 0.76 13.68 -8.15
C PHE A 71 1.57 12.70 -9.02
N ASP A 72 1.92 13.15 -10.22
CA ASP A 72 2.80 12.41 -11.13
C ASP A 72 4.28 12.76 -10.90
N LEU A 73 4.57 13.93 -10.34
CA LEU A 73 5.94 14.42 -10.12
C LEU A 73 6.28 14.48 -8.63
N TYR A 74 7.52 14.14 -8.31
CA TYR A 74 8.02 14.20 -6.94
C TYR A 74 8.04 15.62 -6.37
N GLY A 75 8.36 16.63 -7.19
CA GLY A 75 8.38 18.03 -6.73
C GLY A 75 7.03 18.54 -6.23
N ASP A 76 5.93 18.06 -6.79
CA ASP A 76 4.58 18.42 -6.36
C ASP A 76 4.26 17.79 -4.99
N VAL A 77 4.71 16.56 -4.76
CA VAL A 77 4.63 15.88 -3.45
C VAL A 77 5.38 16.68 -2.39
N ILE A 78 6.60 17.14 -2.68
CA ILE A 78 7.39 17.92 -1.73
C ILE A 78 6.74 19.28 -1.43
N THR A 79 6.22 19.93 -2.47
CA THR A 79 5.49 21.19 -2.31
C THR A 79 4.25 20.99 -1.41
N SER A 80 3.48 19.93 -1.64
CA SER A 80 2.32 19.56 -0.81
C SER A 80 2.72 19.22 0.63
N LEU A 81 3.82 18.47 0.81
CA LEU A 81 4.36 18.10 2.11
C LEU A 81 4.74 19.35 2.92
N PHE A 82 5.52 20.28 2.36
CA PHE A 82 5.91 21.49 3.08
C PHE A 82 4.75 22.45 3.33
N ASN A 83 3.75 22.49 2.45
CA ASN A 83 2.51 23.23 2.74
C ASN A 83 1.77 22.64 3.95
N SER A 84 1.78 21.32 4.11
CA SER A 84 1.09 20.61 5.21
C SER A 84 1.83 20.70 6.54
N TYR A 85 3.15 20.90 6.50
CA TYR A 85 4.04 20.93 7.67
C TYR A 85 4.85 22.24 7.74
N ALA A 86 4.25 23.36 7.33
CA ALA A 86 4.90 24.67 7.31
C ALA A 86 5.46 25.04 8.69
N GLY A 87 6.72 25.49 8.74
CA GLY A 87 7.46 25.77 9.98
C GLY A 87 8.06 24.53 10.66
N MET A 88 7.98 23.35 10.05
CA MET A 88 8.64 22.11 10.50
C MET A 88 9.54 21.50 9.43
N GLU A 89 10.03 22.32 8.49
CA GLU A 89 10.85 21.88 7.36
C GLU A 89 12.16 21.22 7.81
N ASP A 90 12.69 21.68 8.95
CA ASP A 90 13.88 21.15 9.61
C ASP A 90 13.77 19.64 9.94
N ARG A 91 12.56 19.15 10.22
CA ARG A 91 12.27 17.72 10.50
C ARG A 91 12.49 16.81 9.30
N PHE A 92 12.50 17.37 8.10
CA PHE A 92 12.72 16.63 6.86
C PHE A 92 14.17 16.73 6.36
N SER A 93 14.98 17.56 7.02
CA SER A 93 16.37 17.78 6.65
C SER A 93 17.21 16.50 6.79
N GLY A 94 18.10 16.27 5.82
CA GLY A 94 19.08 15.18 5.83
C GLY A 94 18.61 13.83 5.26
N TRP A 95 17.32 13.61 5.03
CA TRP A 95 16.84 12.36 4.41
C TRP A 95 15.94 12.55 3.19
N LEU A 96 15.35 13.73 3.01
CA LEU A 96 14.46 14.04 1.90
C LEU A 96 15.29 14.45 0.65
N PRO A 97 15.14 13.77 -0.50
CA PRO A 97 15.74 14.19 -1.76
C PRO A 97 15.33 15.61 -2.17
N GLU A 98 16.24 16.35 -2.79
CA GLU A 98 15.91 17.62 -3.42
C GLU A 98 14.94 17.39 -4.59
N LYS A 99 13.97 18.30 -4.76
CA LYS A 99 12.90 18.15 -5.76
C LYS A 99 13.45 18.10 -7.18
N GLU A 100 14.53 18.83 -7.48
CA GLU A 100 15.22 18.83 -8.77
C GLU A 100 16.01 17.53 -9.03
N GLY A 101 16.37 16.79 -7.98
CA GLY A 101 17.16 15.56 -8.09
C GLY A 101 16.36 14.33 -8.48
N VAL A 102 15.02 14.39 -8.48
CA VAL A 102 14.12 13.28 -8.81
C VAL A 102 13.28 13.65 -10.03
N THR A 103 13.72 13.19 -11.20
CA THR A 103 13.07 13.50 -12.49
C THR A 103 12.20 12.36 -13.02
N VAL A 104 12.29 11.17 -12.43
CA VAL A 104 11.48 10.01 -12.82
C VAL A 104 10.03 10.21 -12.36
N PRO A 105 9.03 10.03 -13.24
CA PRO A 105 7.63 10.10 -12.86
C PRO A 105 7.28 9.10 -11.75
N LEU A 106 6.42 9.51 -10.81
CA LEU A 106 5.92 8.64 -9.75
C LEU A 106 5.03 7.52 -10.26
N THR A 107 4.51 7.63 -11.49
CA THR A 107 3.81 6.56 -12.19
C THR A 107 4.68 5.33 -12.41
N ASP A 108 6.00 5.51 -12.50
CA ASP A 108 6.98 4.42 -12.65
C ASP A 108 7.40 3.85 -11.27
N GLY A 109 6.83 4.41 -10.19
CA GLY A 109 7.13 4.08 -8.81
C GLY A 109 8.36 4.79 -8.25
N ALA A 110 8.65 4.56 -6.97
CA ALA A 110 9.83 5.13 -6.32
C ALA A 110 11.16 4.48 -6.75
N GLY A 111 11.12 3.41 -7.56
CA GLY A 111 12.29 2.62 -7.96
C GLY A 111 13.13 2.17 -6.76
N GLN A 112 14.44 2.38 -6.83
CA GLN A 112 15.37 2.07 -5.73
C GLN A 112 15.43 3.19 -4.65
N MET A 113 14.80 4.34 -4.89
CA MET A 113 14.87 5.49 -3.99
C MET A 113 13.85 5.38 -2.86
N ARG A 114 14.22 4.64 -1.81
CA ARG A 114 13.41 4.48 -0.57
C ARG A 114 12.95 5.82 0.03
N ALA A 115 13.74 6.87 -0.14
CA ALA A 115 13.41 8.19 0.38
C ALA A 115 12.23 8.85 -0.35
N VAL A 116 12.07 8.62 -1.66
CA VAL A 116 10.89 9.06 -2.43
C VAL A 116 9.64 8.37 -1.90
N GLY A 117 9.69 7.05 -1.71
CA GLY A 117 8.55 6.29 -1.15
C GLY A 117 8.16 6.72 0.26
N ARG A 118 9.12 7.12 1.10
CA ARG A 118 8.82 7.69 2.43
C ARG A 118 8.17 9.07 2.30
N ALA A 119 8.69 9.94 1.45
CA ALA A 119 8.16 11.29 1.26
C ALA A 119 6.70 11.29 0.78
N THR A 120 6.38 10.45 -0.21
CA THR A 120 5.01 10.27 -0.70
C THR A 120 4.10 9.71 0.39
N ALA A 121 4.54 8.70 1.13
CA ALA A 121 3.81 8.16 2.27
C ALA A 121 3.55 9.22 3.38
N PHE A 122 4.53 10.09 3.68
CA PHE A 122 4.36 11.19 4.64
C PHE A 122 3.38 12.25 4.13
N SER A 123 3.45 12.62 2.85
CA SER A 123 2.51 13.55 2.23
C SER A 123 1.08 13.00 2.25
N SER A 124 0.92 11.66 2.19
CA SER A 124 -0.37 10.97 2.21
C SER A 124 -0.70 10.32 3.57
N MET A 125 -0.04 10.73 4.65
CA MET A 125 -0.11 10.04 5.95
C MET A 125 -1.54 9.94 6.50
N GLY A 126 -2.35 11.00 6.35
CA GLY A 126 -3.75 10.99 6.78
C GLY A 126 -4.58 9.92 6.04
N HIS A 127 -4.44 9.86 4.70
CA HIS A 127 -5.13 8.86 3.88
C HIS A 127 -4.65 7.43 4.19
N LEU A 128 -3.33 7.23 4.24
CA LEU A 128 -2.72 5.93 4.56
C LEU A 128 -3.15 5.43 5.94
N GLY A 129 -3.11 6.30 6.96
CA GLY A 129 -3.51 5.99 8.32
C GLY A 129 -4.98 5.58 8.40
N GLN A 130 -5.89 6.33 7.78
CA GLN A 130 -7.31 5.99 7.72
C GLN A 130 -7.56 4.62 7.08
N ARG A 131 -6.88 4.32 5.97
CA ARG A 131 -7.03 3.04 5.26
C ARG A 131 -6.50 1.86 6.08
N LEU A 132 -5.36 2.01 6.74
CA LEU A 132 -4.80 0.96 7.59
C LEU A 132 -5.62 0.75 8.87
N GLN A 133 -6.16 1.83 9.45
CA GLN A 133 -7.06 1.76 10.59
C GLN A 133 -8.34 0.99 10.23
N ALA A 134 -8.95 1.28 9.08
CA ALA A 134 -10.13 0.56 8.61
C ALA A 134 -9.84 -0.94 8.38
N ALA A 135 -8.68 -1.29 7.83
CA ALA A 135 -8.25 -2.69 7.69
C ALA A 135 -8.06 -3.36 9.07
N TYR A 136 -7.43 -2.67 10.02
CA TYR A 136 -7.29 -3.18 11.38
C TYR A 136 -8.66 -3.42 12.04
N GLU A 137 -9.60 -2.48 11.94
CA GLU A 137 -10.95 -2.63 12.47
C GLU A 137 -11.70 -3.79 11.83
N ALA A 138 -11.59 -3.96 10.51
CA ALA A 138 -12.15 -5.12 9.81
C ALA A 138 -11.57 -6.44 10.33
N THR A 139 -10.27 -6.47 10.64
CA THR A 139 -9.63 -7.64 11.25
C THR A 139 -10.26 -7.99 12.60
N VAL A 140 -10.43 -7.01 13.47
CA VAL A 140 -10.95 -7.20 14.83
C VAL A 140 -12.42 -7.62 14.79
N ALA A 141 -13.24 -6.90 14.01
CA ALA A 141 -14.68 -7.11 13.93
C ALA A 141 -15.06 -8.49 13.36
N ASN A 142 -14.22 -9.07 12.51
CA ASN A 142 -14.53 -10.33 11.81
C ASN A 142 -13.72 -11.53 12.33
N SER A 143 -13.01 -11.38 13.45
CA SER A 143 -12.14 -12.44 14.01
C SER A 143 -12.83 -13.80 14.21
N ALA A 144 -14.14 -13.79 14.48
CA ALA A 144 -14.95 -15.00 14.63
C ALA A 144 -15.08 -15.85 13.34
N GLU A 145 -14.90 -15.26 12.15
CA GLU A 145 -14.91 -15.99 10.87
C GLU A 145 -13.83 -17.07 10.84
N LEU A 146 -12.70 -16.84 11.51
CA LEU A 146 -11.57 -17.78 11.50
C LEU A 146 -11.89 -19.10 12.21
N ALA A 147 -12.78 -19.10 13.20
CA ALA A 147 -13.19 -20.32 13.88
C ALA A 147 -13.89 -21.30 12.92
N GLN A 148 -14.56 -20.79 11.88
CA GLN A 148 -15.28 -21.60 10.89
C GLN A 148 -14.33 -22.36 9.95
N LEU A 149 -13.06 -21.96 9.84
CA LEU A 149 -12.07 -22.60 8.95
C LEU A 149 -11.42 -23.85 9.53
N TYR A 150 -11.62 -24.10 10.83
CA TYR A 150 -11.03 -25.21 11.58
C TYR A 150 -12.06 -26.27 12.00
N ASN A 151 -13.34 -26.05 11.69
CA ASN A 151 -14.42 -27.04 11.84
C ASN A 151 -14.60 -27.80 10.52
#